data_AF-A0A925X726-F1
#
_entry.id   AF-A0A925X726-F1
#
_cell.length_a   1.000
_cell.length_b   1.000
_cell.length_c   1.000
_cell.angle_alpha   90.00
_cell.angle_beta   90.00
_cell.angle_gamma   90.00
#
_symmetry.space_group_name_H-M   'P 1'
#
loop_
_entity.id
_entity.type
_entity.pdbx_description
1 polymer ?
#
loop_
_entity_poly.entity_id
_entity_poly.type
_entity_poly.pdbx_seq_one_letter_code
_entity_poly.pdbx_strand_id
1 'polypeptide(L)'
;MNTRVISPLLSLAAILLVAGGCAGVEKRTYNVAVKNDSRVPVTVWLTKDGPLYEDKWKSPEDLAIETRRAGEMIPGVVVQPGQTVSTGKVEGKFAPHSNAILRVYVGQHNFSDLLAMSKGAPDRRDLELRQGDNEFQIVDRNGKMLVERTNLPGSTSADAPK
;
A
#
# COMPACT_ATOMS: atom_id res chain seq x y z
N MET A 1 -58.36 11.62 -34.98
CA MET A 1 -57.76 10.98 -33.78
C MET A 1 -56.47 10.33 -34.22
N ASN A 2 -55.32 10.94 -33.89
CA ASN A 2 -54.01 10.48 -34.39
C ASN A 2 -53.28 9.71 -33.29
N THR A 3 -53.26 8.39 -33.41
CA THR A 3 -52.48 7.48 -32.57
C THR A 3 -51.01 7.59 -32.95
N ARG A 4 -50.21 8.29 -32.13
CA ARG A 4 -48.75 8.33 -32.27
C ARG A 4 -48.19 6.98 -31.80
N VAL A 5 -47.67 6.19 -32.74
CA VAL A 5 -46.92 4.95 -32.47
C VAL A 5 -45.57 5.36 -31.90
N ILE A 6 -45.43 5.32 -30.57
CA ILE A 6 -44.16 5.55 -29.88
C ILE A 6 -43.30 4.31 -30.12
N SER A 7 -42.20 4.50 -30.84
CA SER A 7 -41.31 3.44 -31.32
C SER A 7 -40.62 2.73 -30.14
N PRO A 8 -40.79 1.40 -29.95
CA PRO A 8 -40.26 0.66 -28.80
C PRO A 8 -38.73 0.56 -28.78
N LEU A 9 -38.04 0.96 -29.85
CA LEU A 9 -36.58 0.99 -29.90
C LEU A 9 -35.97 2.05 -28.96
N LEU A 10 -36.69 3.14 -28.64
CA LEU A 10 -36.14 4.22 -27.81
C LEU A 10 -36.06 3.82 -26.32
N SER A 11 -36.93 2.91 -25.88
CA SER A 11 -36.95 2.44 -24.48
C SER A 11 -35.85 1.44 -24.15
N LEU A 12 -35.34 0.69 -25.14
CA LEU A 12 -34.26 -0.27 -24.92
C LEU A 12 -32.88 0.40 -24.75
N ALA A 13 -32.66 1.53 -25.42
CA ALA A 13 -31.42 2.31 -25.31
C ALA A 13 -31.27 2.99 -23.93
N ALA A 14 -32.38 3.35 -23.27
CA ALA A 14 -32.35 3.99 -21.95
C ALA A 14 -31.98 3.02 -20.81
N ILE A 15 -32.26 1.72 -20.95
CA ILE A 15 -31.97 0.70 -19.91
C ILE A 15 -30.49 0.29 -19.92
N LEU A 16 -29.83 0.33 -21.08
CA LEU A 16 -28.40 0.00 -21.21
C LEU A 16 -27.46 1.05 -20.59
N LEU A 17 -27.92 2.27 -20.33
CA LEU A 17 -27.12 3.34 -19.72
C LEU A 17 -27.08 3.31 -18.18
N VAL A 18 -27.94 2.53 -17.52
CA VAL A 18 -28.04 2.50 -16.03
C VAL A 18 -27.25 1.33 -15.42
N ALA A 19 -26.66 0.44 -16.24
CA ALA A 19 -25.96 -0.75 -15.76
C ALA A 19 -24.46 -0.55 -15.46
N GLY A 20 -23.89 0.64 -15.71
CA GLY A 20 -22.47 0.91 -15.45
C GLY A 20 -22.29 1.91 -14.32
N GLY A 21 -21.90 1.48 -13.11
CA GLY A 21 -21.49 2.47 -12.11
C GLY A 21 -21.24 2.04 -10.67
N CYS A 22 -21.37 0.77 -10.27
CA CYS A 22 -20.80 0.35 -8.99
C CYS A 22 -19.29 0.14 -9.19
N ALA A 23 -18.50 1.20 -8.98
CA ALA A 23 -17.05 1.09 -8.87
C ALA A 23 -16.72 -0.01 -7.86
N GLY A 24 -16.09 -1.10 -8.33
CA GLY A 24 -15.88 -2.33 -7.58
C GLY A 24 -14.87 -2.13 -6.45
N VAL A 25 -15.32 -1.56 -5.35
CA VAL A 25 -14.54 -1.48 -4.12
C VAL A 25 -14.36 -2.89 -3.58
N GLU A 26 -13.13 -3.32 -3.45
CA GLU A 26 -12.77 -4.63 -2.97
C GLU A 26 -12.20 -4.54 -1.55
N LYS A 27 -12.60 -5.48 -0.67
CA LYS A 27 -11.94 -5.64 0.63
C LYS A 27 -10.74 -6.57 0.45
N ARG A 28 -9.54 -6.09 0.77
CA ARG A 28 -8.30 -6.85 0.71
C ARG A 28 -7.64 -6.92 2.08
N THR A 29 -6.91 -8.00 2.31
CA THR A 29 -6.19 -8.25 3.57
C THR A 29 -4.72 -8.49 3.26
N TYR A 30 -3.85 -7.86 4.03
CA TYR A 30 -2.39 -7.92 3.88
C TYR A 30 -1.76 -8.27 5.22
N ASN A 31 -0.71 -9.06 5.17
CA ASN A 31 0.15 -9.34 6.32
C ASN A 31 1.58 -9.04 5.87
N VAL A 32 2.25 -8.13 6.56
CA VAL A 32 3.58 -7.66 6.15
C VAL A 32 4.57 -7.96 7.27
N ALA A 33 5.68 -8.62 6.91
CA ALA A 33 6.85 -8.78 7.76
C ALA A 33 8.04 -8.10 7.07
N VAL A 34 8.79 -7.31 7.85
CA VAL A 34 9.99 -6.62 7.37
C VAL A 34 11.13 -6.95 8.30
N LYS A 35 12.18 -7.56 7.74
CA LYS A 35 13.46 -7.79 8.40
C LYS A 35 14.46 -6.73 7.95
N ASN A 36 15.10 -6.06 8.91
CA ASN A 36 16.16 -5.11 8.62
C ASN A 36 17.53 -5.75 8.88
N ASP A 37 18.16 -6.26 7.83
CA ASP A 37 19.55 -6.77 7.86
C ASP A 37 20.57 -5.72 7.39
N SER A 38 20.15 -4.46 7.24
CA SER A 38 21.06 -3.34 6.98
C SER A 38 21.76 -2.88 8.26
N ARG A 39 22.72 -1.96 8.12
CA ARG A 39 23.48 -1.44 9.26
C ARG A 39 22.83 -0.23 9.94
N VAL A 40 21.74 0.28 9.39
CA VAL A 40 21.05 1.49 9.86
C VAL A 40 19.58 1.19 10.17
N PRO A 41 18.94 1.91 11.09
CA PRO A 41 17.50 1.79 11.29
C PRO A 41 16.76 2.16 10.01
N VAL A 42 15.52 1.68 9.89
CA VAL A 42 14.63 2.04 8.78
C VAL A 42 13.25 2.33 9.33
N THR A 43 12.59 3.35 8.77
CA THR A 43 11.18 3.61 9.05
C THR A 43 10.34 2.95 7.97
N VAL A 44 9.37 2.12 8.36
CA VAL A 44 8.41 1.50 7.45
C VAL A 44 7.02 2.09 7.63
N TRP A 45 6.28 2.21 6.54
CA TRP A 45 4.94 2.78 6.53
C TRP A 45 4.02 2.03 5.56
N LEU A 46 2.84 1.64 6.05
CA LEU A 46 1.82 0.99 5.25
C LEU A 46 0.82 2.02 4.70
N THR A 47 0.61 2.04 3.39
CA THR A 47 -0.30 2.99 2.73
C THR A 47 -0.88 2.41 1.44
N LYS A 48 -1.64 3.19 0.68
CA LYS A 48 -2.15 2.82 -0.64
C LYS A 48 -2.15 4.00 -1.60
N ASP A 49 -2.05 3.72 -2.89
CA ASP A 49 -1.96 4.72 -3.96
C ASP A 49 -3.32 4.99 -4.61
N GLY A 50 -4.26 5.52 -3.84
CA GLY A 50 -5.55 5.96 -4.37
C GLY A 50 -6.67 5.95 -3.33
N PRO A 51 -7.90 6.28 -3.74
CA PRO A 51 -9.08 6.18 -2.87
C PRO A 51 -9.33 4.71 -2.47
N LEU A 52 -10.00 4.43 -1.37
CA LEU A 52 -10.68 5.29 -0.38
C LEU A 52 -9.75 5.69 0.78
N TYR A 53 -9.89 6.82 1.44
CA TYR A 53 -8.99 7.16 2.54
C TYR A 53 -9.43 6.47 3.85
N GLU A 54 -8.58 5.62 4.42
CA GLU A 54 -8.82 4.91 5.69
C GLU A 54 -7.64 5.17 6.62
N ASP A 55 -7.89 5.38 7.92
CA ASP A 55 -6.85 5.81 8.88
C ASP A 55 -5.60 4.93 8.88
N LYS A 56 -5.77 3.61 8.80
CA LYS A 56 -4.66 2.63 8.78
C LYS A 56 -3.86 2.60 7.48
N TRP A 57 -4.34 3.27 6.44
CA TRP A 57 -3.79 3.26 5.08
C TRP A 57 -3.41 4.66 4.58
N LYS A 58 -3.58 5.70 5.40
CA LYS A 58 -3.19 7.07 5.05
C LYS A 58 -1.70 7.15 4.80
N SER A 59 -1.32 7.86 3.76
CA SER A 59 0.07 8.22 3.54
C SER A 59 0.51 9.28 4.55
N PRO A 60 1.83 9.47 4.80
CA PRO A 60 2.30 10.60 5.57
C PRO A 60 1.75 11.94 5.06
N GLU A 61 1.69 12.10 3.74
CA GLU A 61 1.20 13.32 3.09
C GLU A 61 -0.30 13.56 3.35
N ASP A 62 -1.13 12.51 3.30
CA ASP A 62 -2.56 12.62 3.63
C ASP A 62 -2.76 12.94 5.11
N LEU A 63 -1.98 12.30 5.99
CA LEU A 63 -2.06 12.55 7.43
C LEU A 63 -1.70 14.00 7.75
N ALA A 64 -0.73 14.59 7.05
CA ALA A 64 -0.30 15.98 7.25
C ALA A 64 -1.39 17.00 6.89
N ILE A 65 -2.27 16.68 5.95
CA ILE A 65 -3.41 17.55 5.59
C ILE A 65 -4.43 17.61 6.72
N GLU A 66 -4.66 16.47 7.39
CA GLU A 66 -5.66 16.35 8.46
C GLU A 66 -5.13 16.83 9.81
N THR A 67 -3.86 16.55 10.10
CA THR A 67 -3.23 16.87 11.38
C THR A 67 -2.74 18.32 11.45
N ARG A 68 -3.63 19.22 11.85
CA ARG A 68 -3.24 20.61 12.20
C ARG A 68 -2.46 20.74 13.51
N ARG A 69 -2.17 19.64 14.23
CA ARG A 69 -1.64 19.67 15.60
C ARG A 69 -0.34 18.89 15.73
N ALA A 70 0.68 19.56 16.27
CA ALA A 70 1.93 18.95 16.68
C ALA A 70 1.67 17.91 17.79
N GLY A 71 2.17 16.69 17.61
CA GLY A 71 2.19 15.66 18.66
C GLY A 71 1.36 14.40 18.41
N GLU A 72 0.75 14.23 17.23
CA GLU A 72 0.04 12.98 16.93
C GLU A 72 1.04 11.84 16.67
N MET A 73 0.71 10.66 17.19
CA MET A 73 1.56 9.47 17.12
C MET A 73 1.67 9.02 15.66
N ILE A 74 2.90 9.01 15.15
CA ILE A 74 3.21 8.67 13.76
C ILE A 74 2.96 7.16 13.55
N PRO A 75 2.10 6.74 12.59
CA PRO A 75 1.84 5.34 12.28
C PRO A 75 3.07 4.52 11.84
N GLY A 76 4.13 5.19 11.39
CA GLY A 76 5.36 4.56 10.94
C GLY A 76 6.06 3.77 12.05
N VAL A 77 6.60 2.61 11.70
CA VAL A 77 7.34 1.75 12.63
C VAL A 77 8.82 1.83 12.30
N VAL A 78 9.65 2.06 13.31
CA VAL A 78 11.11 1.99 13.17
C VAL A 78 11.56 0.55 13.39
N VAL A 79 12.30 0.01 12.43
CA VAL A 79 12.89 -1.33 12.49
C VAL A 79 14.40 -1.18 12.69
N GLN A 80 14.90 -1.58 13.86
CA GLN A 80 16.33 -1.50 14.14
C GLN A 80 17.12 -2.56 13.35
N PRO A 81 18.43 -2.36 13.14
CA PRO A 81 19.30 -3.39 12.56
C PRO A 81 19.18 -4.73 13.27
N GLY A 82 19.08 -5.81 12.50
CA GLY A 82 18.91 -7.19 12.97
C GLY A 82 17.50 -7.54 13.46
N GLN A 83 16.55 -6.60 13.44
CA GLN A 83 15.18 -6.86 13.89
C GLN A 83 14.22 -7.20 12.75
N THR A 84 13.18 -7.95 13.11
CA THR A 84 12.02 -8.19 12.27
C THR A 84 10.80 -7.60 12.95
N VAL A 85 9.99 -6.87 12.19
CA VAL A 85 8.65 -6.44 12.62
C VAL A 85 7.60 -7.07 11.73
N SER A 86 6.41 -7.27 12.28
CA SER A 86 5.23 -7.67 11.53
C SER A 86 4.06 -6.77 11.87
N THR A 87 3.27 -6.41 10.86
CA THR A 87 2.03 -5.64 11.05
C THR A 87 0.88 -6.51 11.54
N GLY A 88 1.02 -7.85 11.48
CA GLY A 88 -0.12 -8.76 11.49
C GLY A 88 -1.05 -8.51 10.30
N LYS A 89 -2.26 -9.09 10.37
CA LYS A 89 -3.29 -8.91 9.33
C LYS A 89 -3.89 -7.50 9.40
N VAL A 90 -3.71 -6.75 8.31
CA VAL A 90 -4.30 -5.42 8.09
C VAL A 90 -5.27 -5.51 6.93
N GLU A 91 -6.51 -5.10 7.17
CA GLU A 91 -7.57 -5.07 6.15
C GLU A 91 -7.79 -3.64 5.65
N GLY A 92 -8.22 -3.50 4.40
CA GLY A 92 -8.60 -2.23 3.81
C GLY A 92 -9.54 -2.37 2.62
N LYS A 93 -10.19 -1.27 2.25
CA LYS A 93 -11.04 -1.16 1.07
C LYS A 93 -10.28 -0.46 -0.06
N PHE A 94 -10.25 -1.09 -1.23
CA PHE A 94 -9.49 -0.65 -2.39
C PHE A 94 -10.43 -0.34 -3.54
N ALA A 95 -10.36 0.88 -4.06
CA ALA A 95 -11.00 1.23 -5.32
C ALA A 95 -10.32 0.49 -6.49
N PRO A 96 -10.97 0.39 -7.66
CA PRO A 96 -10.31 -0.09 -8.86
C PRO A 96 -8.99 0.66 -9.11
N HIS A 97 -7.94 -0.08 -9.47
CA HIS A 97 -6.59 0.42 -9.75
C HIS A 97 -5.81 1.01 -8.57
N SER A 98 -6.31 0.91 -7.32
CA SER A 98 -5.48 1.20 -6.15
C SER A 98 -4.80 -0.05 -5.61
N ASN A 99 -3.59 0.15 -5.11
CA ASN A 99 -2.66 -0.86 -4.64
C ASN A 99 -2.22 -0.53 -3.22
N ALA A 100 -1.97 -1.58 -2.44
CA ALA A 100 -1.34 -1.42 -1.14
C ALA A 100 0.17 -1.27 -1.33
N ILE A 101 0.77 -0.32 -0.63
CA ILE A 101 2.17 0.06 -0.76
C ILE A 101 2.83 0.00 0.63
N LEU A 102 3.97 -0.68 0.71
CA LEU A 102 4.91 -0.53 1.81
C LEU A 102 5.95 0.51 1.41
N ARG A 103 6.01 1.61 2.14
CA ARG A 103 7.08 2.60 2.01
C ARG A 103 8.17 2.32 3.04
N VAL A 104 9.42 2.33 2.59
CA VAL A 104 10.61 2.13 3.41
C VAL A 104 11.50 3.35 3.26
N TYR A 105 11.89 3.93 4.39
CA TYR A 105 12.76 5.10 4.48
C TYR A 105 14.06 4.74 5.21
N VAL A 106 15.20 5.13 4.66
CA VAL A 106 16.52 4.87 5.27
C VAL A 106 16.73 5.75 6.49
N GLY A 107 16.91 5.19 7.68
CA GLY A 107 17.11 5.93 8.92
C GLY A 107 15.87 5.99 9.81
N GLN A 108 16.01 6.68 10.94
CA GLN A 108 14.91 6.99 11.84
C GLN A 108 14.47 8.43 11.59
N HIS A 109 13.31 8.57 10.98
CA HIS A 109 12.76 9.87 10.57
C HIS A 109 11.61 10.31 11.46
N ASN A 110 11.58 11.61 11.76
CA ASN A 110 10.38 12.23 12.31
C ASN A 110 9.37 12.51 11.18
N PHE A 111 8.16 12.94 11.53
CA PHE A 111 7.11 13.18 10.55
C PHE A 111 7.49 14.22 9.49
N SER A 112 8.10 15.33 9.90
CA SER A 112 8.55 16.39 8.99
C SER A 112 9.61 15.88 8.01
N ASP A 113 10.53 15.04 8.46
CA ASP A 113 11.55 14.43 7.60
C ASP A 113 10.90 13.52 6.55
N LEU A 114 9.89 12.73 6.94
CA LEU A 114 9.15 11.86 6.01
C LEU A 114 8.43 12.68 4.93
N LEU A 115 7.88 13.84 5.27
CA LEU A 115 7.23 14.75 4.32
C LEU A 115 8.21 15.43 3.37
N ALA A 116 9.46 15.63 3.79
CA ALA A 116 10.51 16.17 2.94
C ALA A 116 11.02 15.15 1.90
N MET A 117 10.74 13.85 2.08
CA MET A 117 11.19 12.79 1.18
C MET A 117 10.20 12.48 0.07
N SER A 118 10.52 12.98 -1.12
CA SER A 118 9.72 12.77 -2.32
C SER A 118 9.78 11.33 -2.84
N LYS A 119 8.74 10.94 -3.59
CA LYS A 119 8.71 9.66 -4.30
C LYS A 119 9.90 9.56 -5.26
N GLY A 120 10.63 8.44 -5.19
CA GLY A 120 11.82 8.21 -6.02
C GLY A 120 13.12 8.74 -5.43
N ALA A 121 13.09 9.40 -4.26
CA ALA A 121 14.30 9.74 -3.53
C ALA A 121 15.17 8.49 -3.27
N PRO A 122 16.51 8.61 -3.29
CA PRO A 122 17.40 7.46 -3.11
C PRO A 122 17.18 6.73 -1.78
N ASP A 123 16.73 7.46 -0.76
CA ASP A 123 16.49 6.95 0.60
C ASP A 123 15.02 6.54 0.86
N ARG A 124 14.19 6.51 -0.19
CA ARG A 124 12.81 6.05 -0.14
C ARG A 124 12.58 4.92 -1.15
N ARG A 125 11.90 3.86 -0.72
CA ARG A 125 11.43 2.77 -1.58
C ARG A 125 9.95 2.55 -1.36
N ASP A 126 9.20 2.53 -2.45
CA ASP A 126 7.77 2.22 -2.45
C ASP A 126 7.62 0.82 -3.08
N LEU A 127 7.08 -0.12 -2.31
CA LEU A 127 6.96 -1.52 -2.67
C LEU A 127 5.48 -1.89 -2.74
N GLU A 128 5.03 -2.35 -3.91
CA GLU A 128 3.68 -2.86 -4.06
C GLU A 128 3.50 -4.16 -3.28
N LEU A 129 2.41 -4.23 -2.51
CA LEU A 129 2.02 -5.38 -1.73
C LEU A 129 1.08 -6.28 -2.52
N ARG A 130 1.25 -7.58 -2.32
CA ARG A 130 0.33 -8.60 -2.81
C ARG A 130 -0.68 -8.91 -1.72
N GLN A 131 -1.91 -9.21 -2.09
CA GLN A 131 -2.90 -9.68 -1.11
C GLN A 131 -2.37 -10.92 -0.39
N GLY A 132 -2.60 -11.01 0.93
CA GLY A 132 -2.04 -12.06 1.78
C GLY A 132 -0.67 -11.69 2.36
N ASP A 133 0.22 -12.67 2.43
CA ASP A 133 1.51 -12.53 3.12
C ASP A 133 2.57 -11.85 2.23
N ASN A 134 3.30 -10.92 2.84
CA ASN A 134 4.40 -10.19 2.23
C ASN A 134 5.58 -10.20 3.19
N GLU A 135 6.72 -10.68 2.73
CA GLU A 135 7.95 -10.68 3.50
C GLU A 135 9.03 -9.92 2.73
N PHE A 136 9.66 -8.97 3.41
CA PHE A 136 10.72 -8.15 2.86
C PHE A 136 11.95 -8.22 3.74
N GLN A 137 13.11 -8.26 3.08
CA GLN A 137 14.42 -8.15 3.70
C GLN A 137 15.10 -6.90 3.18
N ILE A 138 15.54 -6.06 4.10
CA ILE A 138 16.28 -4.84 3.78
C ILE A 138 17.76 -5.13 4.02
N VAL A 139 18.59 -4.91 3.00
CA VAL A 139 20.02 -5.18 3.04
C VAL A 139 20.81 -4.00 2.49
N ASP A 140 22.01 -3.79 3.02
CA ASP A 140 22.99 -2.88 2.43
C ASP A 140 23.89 -3.66 1.44
N ARG A 141 23.90 -3.26 0.17
CA ARG A 141 24.89 -3.75 -0.81
C ARG A 141 25.59 -2.58 -1.46
N ASN A 142 26.93 -2.50 -1.30
CA ASN A 142 27.78 -1.46 -1.88
C ASN A 142 27.31 -0.03 -1.53
N GLY A 143 26.90 0.19 -0.27
CA GLY A 143 26.42 1.50 0.19
C GLY A 143 25.05 1.90 -0.35
N LYS A 144 24.33 0.98 -1.01
CA LYS A 144 22.94 1.18 -1.44
C LYS A 144 22.04 0.26 -0.64
N MET A 145 20.95 0.82 -0.12
CA MET A 145 19.86 0.03 0.43
C MET A 145 19.13 -0.67 -0.71
N LEU A 146 18.99 -1.98 -0.57
CA LEU A 146 18.12 -2.82 -1.38
C LEU A 146 17.00 -3.36 -0.49
N VAL A 147 15.81 -3.48 -1.06
CA VAL A 147 14.69 -4.15 -0.42
C VAL A 147 14.28 -5.32 -1.31
N GLU A 148 14.46 -6.52 -0.81
CA GLU A 148 14.19 -7.77 -1.51
C GLU A 148 12.94 -8.41 -0.92
N ARG A 149 12.03 -8.89 -1.77
CA ARG A 149 10.89 -9.69 -1.33
C ARG A 149 11.35 -11.14 -1.16
N THR A 150 11.23 -11.69 0.05
CA THR A 150 11.73 -13.04 0.36
C THR A 150 10.70 -14.14 0.07
N ASN A 151 9.41 -13.80 0.07
CA ASN A 151 8.34 -14.75 -0.26
C ASN A 151 7.84 -14.53 -1.70
N LEU A 152 8.53 -15.15 -2.67
CA LEU A 152 8.02 -15.20 -4.03
C LEU A 152 6.97 -16.33 -4.13
N PRO A 153 5.73 -16.06 -4.57
CA PRO A 153 4.76 -17.11 -4.88
C PRO A 153 5.37 -17.96 -6.01
N GLY A 154 5.84 -19.16 -5.66
CA GLY A 154 6.62 -20.04 -6.52
C GLY A 154 7.92 -20.55 -5.91
N SER A 155 8.44 -19.94 -4.84
CA SER A 155 9.53 -20.51 -4.05
C SER A 155 8.98 -21.51 -3.03
N THR A 156 8.32 -22.56 -3.51
CA THR A 156 8.14 -23.75 -2.70
C THR A 156 9.54 -24.23 -2.34
N SER A 157 9.81 -24.33 -1.05
CA SER A 157 10.97 -25.02 -0.47
C SER A 157 11.06 -26.45 -1.05
N ALA A 158 11.70 -26.57 -2.20
CA ALA A 158 12.15 -27.81 -2.79
C ALA A 158 13.67 -27.85 -2.56
N ASP A 159 14.06 -28.16 -1.33
CA ASP A 159 15.31 -28.85 -0.96
C ASP A 159 15.60 -28.60 0.52
N ALA A 160 14.93 -29.39 1.36
CA ALA A 160 15.48 -29.77 2.65
C ALA A 160 15.74 -31.28 2.60
N PRO A 161 16.97 -31.74 2.31
CA PRO A 161 17.32 -33.13 2.56
C PRO A 161 17.27 -33.39 4.08
N LYS A 162 16.61 -34.48 4.45
CA LYS A 162 16.62 -35.05 5.81
C LYS A 162 18.02 -35.54 6.18
#